data_AF-A0A8H6LUT2-F1
#
_entry.id   AF-A0A8H6LUT2-F1
#
_cell.length_a   1.000
_cell.length_b   1.000
_cell.length_c   1.000
_cell.angle_alpha   90.00
_cell.angle_beta   90.00
_cell.angle_gamma   90.00
#
_symmetry.space_group_name_H-M   'P 1'
#
loop_
_entity.id
_entity.type
_entity.pdbx_description
1 polymer ?
#
loop_
_entity_poly.entity_id
_entity_poly.type
_entity_poly.pdbx_seq_one_letter_code
_entity_poly.pdbx_strand_id
1 'polypeptide(L)'
;MDDVARPVSPLCNSNIDRSVEANMASPAHNNWSPLPANMLSLATETLDSIATNLQWSSPELTRFMLVCRRTAGVAERVRYSSLIISGGQGRRILATLLSGTRASDRYCSLVYRLWYRGWADTEMHLNASLLAETLPLLSNLAAIWLDANPIDAVHMMNRMKKTGMVRECIHPAFAMADMRDSEPCSLWTIPKLEYVRLTGDPVLAGLTWHRRLVSLEIAHVLDHDELANFLSGAENTLLGDALETLSLKLSKSISVSIAFPLIGDTFPHLRNFSIEQTCLPIKDILVKLATPVSSFPRLRTLAMNRVYSYEIPRWGSVFPFEGFPLADLERLLSRIADLHRSLYLIGLGAALYELDEHGRFIRKNALYPVAKRWTSILGVNLEIEKFVGLSLVYEPRPIGRDE
;
A
#
# COMPACT_ATOMS: atom_id res chain seq x y z
N MET A 1 -45.23 -20.11 41.91
CA MET A 1 -44.46 -19.37 42.93
C MET A 1 -43.73 -18.24 42.19
N ASP A 2 -44.43 -17.27 41.60
CA ASP A 2 -45.38 -16.27 42.18
C ASP A 2 -44.68 -15.46 43.27
N ASP A 3 -44.57 -14.13 43.24
CA ASP A 3 -45.48 -13.04 42.82
C ASP A 3 -44.69 -11.93 42.07
N VAL A 4 -45.14 -11.25 41.00
CA VAL A 4 -46.33 -10.40 40.74
C VAL A 4 -46.42 -9.15 41.62
N ALA A 5 -46.08 -8.00 41.04
CA ALA A 5 -46.73 -6.71 41.32
C ALA A 5 -46.53 -5.68 40.17
N ARG A 6 -47.61 -5.40 39.45
CA ARG A 6 -48.01 -4.08 38.88
C ARG A 6 -49.20 -3.59 39.76
N PRO A 7 -49.78 -2.38 39.63
CA PRO A 7 -49.68 -1.31 38.61
C PRO A 7 -49.44 0.08 39.26
N VAL A 8 -49.54 1.23 38.57
CA VAL A 8 -50.73 2.10 38.54
C VAL A 8 -50.53 3.21 37.47
N SER A 9 -51.59 3.48 36.70
CA SER A 9 -51.84 4.75 35.97
C SER A 9 -52.96 5.53 36.70
N PRO A 10 -53.05 6.86 36.51
CA PRO A 10 -54.29 7.44 35.96
C PRO A 10 -53.97 8.55 34.94
N LEU A 11 -54.58 8.63 33.75
CA LEU A 11 -55.97 9.01 33.37
C LEU A 11 -56.37 10.48 33.64
N CYS A 12 -56.74 11.16 32.53
CA CYS A 12 -57.79 12.19 32.38
C CYS A 12 -57.50 13.60 32.95
N ASN A 13 -57.97 14.73 32.40
CA ASN A 13 -58.94 15.02 31.33
C ASN A 13 -58.90 16.53 30.97
N SER A 14 -59.70 16.87 29.94
CA SER A 14 -60.29 18.18 29.57
C SER A 14 -59.51 19.02 28.56
N ASN A 15 -59.92 19.06 27.28
CA ASN A 15 -61.10 19.73 26.69
C ASN A 15 -61.13 21.23 26.94
N ILE A 16 -60.68 22.02 25.96
CA ILE A 16 -61.39 23.25 25.53
C ILE A 16 -61.51 23.21 24.01
N ASP A 17 -62.76 23.38 23.60
CA ASP A 17 -63.34 23.24 22.28
C ASP A 17 -63.60 24.64 21.70
N ARG A 18 -63.66 24.73 20.37
CA ARG A 18 -64.29 25.78 19.52
C ARG A 18 -63.58 27.14 19.37
N SER A 19 -63.60 27.82 18.21
CA SER A 19 -64.08 27.51 16.85
C SER A 19 -63.84 28.76 15.98
N VAL A 20 -63.49 28.53 14.70
CA VAL A 20 -63.93 29.29 13.51
C VAL A 20 -63.42 30.73 13.37
N GLU A 21 -62.59 30.96 12.35
CA GLU A 21 -63.03 31.80 11.21
C GLU A 21 -62.23 31.47 9.95
N ALA A 22 -62.98 31.22 8.89
CA ALA A 22 -62.50 31.01 7.53
C ALA A 22 -62.03 32.35 6.95
N ASN A 23 -60.96 32.34 6.15
CA ASN A 23 -60.95 33.12 4.91
C ASN A 23 -59.84 32.71 3.94
N MET A 24 -60.28 32.55 2.69
CA MET A 24 -59.54 32.77 1.45
C MET A 24 -58.52 31.71 1.01
N ALA A 25 -59.05 30.84 0.14
CA ALA A 25 -58.30 30.17 -0.90
C ALA A 25 -57.41 31.16 -1.68
N SER A 26 -56.11 30.88 -1.70
CA SER A 26 -55.16 31.50 -2.62
C SER A 26 -54.61 30.40 -3.54
N PRO A 27 -54.45 30.66 -4.84
CA PRO A 27 -54.15 29.64 -5.83
C PRO A 27 -52.73 29.11 -5.64
N ALA A 28 -52.59 27.82 -5.98
CA ALA A 28 -51.37 27.04 -5.96
C ALA A 28 -50.14 27.79 -6.53
N HIS A 29 -49.28 28.27 -5.65
CA HIS A 29 -47.85 28.31 -5.95
C HIS A 29 -47.27 26.95 -5.57
N ASN A 30 -47.20 26.05 -6.55
CA ASN A 30 -46.35 24.87 -6.51
C ASN A 30 -44.89 25.32 -6.45
N ASN A 31 -44.46 25.80 -5.27
CA ASN A 31 -43.07 25.91 -4.92
C ASN A 31 -42.57 24.49 -4.63
N TRP A 32 -42.26 23.76 -5.71
CA TRP A 32 -41.29 22.67 -5.62
C TRP A 32 -39.92 23.30 -5.38
N SER A 33 -39.71 23.90 -4.21
CA SER A 33 -38.37 24.04 -3.67
C SER A 33 -37.83 22.62 -3.59
N PRO A 34 -36.75 22.26 -4.31
CA PRO A 34 -36.16 20.94 -4.16
C PRO A 34 -35.86 20.78 -2.67
N LEU A 35 -36.53 19.82 -2.02
CA LEU A 35 -36.24 19.44 -0.65
C LEU A 35 -34.72 19.32 -0.55
N PRO A 36 -34.06 19.98 0.43
CA PRO A 36 -32.62 19.89 0.55
C PRO A 36 -32.26 18.42 0.53
N ALA A 37 -31.47 18.02 -0.47
CA ALA A 37 -31.14 16.63 -0.72
C ALA A 37 -30.61 16.04 0.60
N ASN A 38 -31.42 15.20 1.23
CA ASN A 38 -31.10 14.68 2.53
C ASN A 38 -29.89 13.75 2.33
N MET A 39 -28.84 13.90 3.13
CA MET A 39 -27.70 12.96 3.06
C MET A 39 -28.13 11.49 3.19
N LEU A 40 -29.28 11.23 3.84
CA LEU A 40 -29.88 9.91 3.93
C LEU A 40 -30.38 9.36 2.59
N SER A 41 -30.76 10.22 1.62
CA SER A 41 -31.23 9.81 0.29
C SER A 41 -30.10 9.61 -0.72
N LEU A 42 -28.85 9.95 -0.39
CA LEU A 42 -27.71 9.72 -1.27
C LEU A 42 -27.42 8.21 -1.42
N ALA A 43 -26.95 7.80 -2.59
CA ALA A 43 -26.45 6.45 -2.80
C ALA A 43 -25.17 6.22 -1.98
N THR A 44 -24.90 4.97 -1.59
CA THR A 44 -23.72 4.65 -0.78
C THR A 44 -22.43 4.99 -1.52
N GLU A 45 -22.39 4.78 -2.83
CA GLU A 45 -21.27 5.16 -3.70
C GLU A 45 -20.99 6.67 -3.68
N THR A 46 -22.04 7.49 -3.62
CA THR A 46 -21.90 8.95 -3.50
C THR A 46 -21.33 9.34 -2.14
N LEU A 47 -21.80 8.70 -1.07
CA LEU A 47 -21.27 8.93 0.28
C LEU A 47 -19.80 8.48 0.40
N ASP A 48 -19.46 7.34 -0.21
CA ASP A 48 -18.09 6.84 -0.27
C ASP A 48 -17.20 7.85 -1.03
N SER A 49 -17.65 8.33 -2.20
CA SER A 49 -16.94 9.37 -2.96
C SER A 49 -16.74 10.66 -2.17
N ILE A 50 -17.76 11.13 -1.45
CA ILE A 50 -17.65 12.31 -0.57
C ILE A 50 -16.59 12.05 0.50
N ALA A 51 -16.68 10.93 1.22
CA ALA A 51 -15.77 10.61 2.31
C ALA A 51 -14.32 10.42 1.83
N THR A 52 -14.09 9.82 0.66
CA THR A 52 -12.74 9.69 0.06
C THR A 52 -12.14 11.03 -0.34
N ASN A 53 -12.96 12.00 -0.73
CA ASN A 53 -12.48 13.35 -1.05
C ASN A 53 -12.15 14.18 0.20
N LEU A 54 -12.69 13.82 1.37
CA LEU A 54 -12.28 14.39 2.65
C LEU A 54 -10.92 13.82 3.05
N GLN A 55 -10.00 14.66 3.52
CA GLN A 55 -8.71 14.16 3.98
C GLN A 55 -8.93 13.25 5.21
N TRP A 56 -8.25 12.10 5.25
CA TRP A 56 -8.41 11.05 6.27
C TRP A 56 -8.21 11.51 7.71
N SER A 57 -7.34 12.50 7.94
CA SER A 57 -7.03 13.08 9.26
C SER A 57 -7.86 14.33 9.59
N SER A 58 -8.79 14.70 8.72
CA SER A 58 -9.46 16.00 8.80
C SER A 58 -10.57 16.05 9.87
N PRO A 59 -10.76 17.20 10.53
CA PRO A 59 -11.94 17.46 11.36
C PRO A 59 -13.25 17.27 10.57
N GLU A 60 -13.23 17.54 9.27
CA GLU A 60 -14.35 17.37 8.34
C GLU A 60 -14.81 15.92 8.26
N LEU A 61 -13.88 14.96 8.15
CA LEU A 61 -14.24 13.54 8.16
C LEU A 61 -14.86 13.12 9.50
N THR A 62 -14.35 13.67 10.61
CA THR A 62 -14.93 13.41 11.94
C THR A 62 -16.34 14.01 12.05
N ARG A 63 -16.57 15.23 11.57
CA ARG A 63 -17.91 15.84 11.51
C ARG A 63 -18.85 15.01 10.64
N PHE A 64 -18.38 14.53 9.50
CA PHE A 64 -19.15 13.66 8.61
C PHE A 64 -19.57 12.34 9.31
N MET A 65 -18.68 11.74 10.11
CA MET A 65 -19.00 10.56 10.93
C MET A 65 -20.12 10.84 11.95
N LEU A 66 -20.19 12.05 12.49
CA LEU A 66 -21.16 12.42 13.53
C LEU A 66 -22.58 12.71 12.99
N VAL A 67 -22.77 12.83 11.67
CA VAL A 67 -24.07 13.17 11.08
C VAL A 67 -25.10 12.07 11.30
N CYS A 68 -24.80 10.82 10.91
CA CYS A 68 -25.69 9.68 11.11
C CYS A 68 -24.93 8.35 11.08
N ARG A 69 -25.62 7.25 11.44
CA ARG A 69 -25.02 5.91 11.44
C ARG A 69 -24.46 5.49 10.07
N ARG A 70 -25.12 5.89 8.98
CA ARG A 70 -24.71 5.52 7.61
C ARG A 70 -23.40 6.21 7.24
N THR A 71 -23.25 7.49 7.59
CA THR A 71 -22.05 8.27 7.31
C THR A 71 -20.90 7.86 8.23
N ALA A 72 -21.20 7.51 9.48
CA ALA A 72 -20.25 6.88 10.39
C ALA A 72 -19.66 5.61 9.77
N GLY A 73 -20.50 4.69 9.30
CA GLY A 73 -20.04 3.45 8.66
C GLY A 73 -19.16 3.70 7.43
N VAL A 74 -19.55 4.62 6.55
CA VAL A 74 -18.77 5.01 5.36
C VAL A 74 -17.42 5.62 5.74
N ALA A 75 -17.42 6.61 6.62
CA ALA A 75 -16.19 7.31 6.98
C ALA A 75 -15.26 6.47 7.87
N GLU A 76 -15.78 5.54 8.67
CA GLU A 76 -14.94 4.54 9.33
C GLU A 76 -14.18 3.70 8.30
N ARG A 77 -14.84 3.23 7.23
CA ARG A 77 -14.15 2.47 6.16
C ARG A 77 -13.03 3.30 5.55
N VAL A 78 -13.30 4.56 5.20
CA VAL A 78 -12.26 5.45 4.64
C VAL A 78 -11.13 5.66 5.65
N ARG A 79 -11.44 6.02 6.89
CA ARG A 79 -10.46 6.35 7.94
C ARG A 79 -9.56 5.18 8.32
N TYR A 80 -10.14 3.98 8.44
CA TYR A 80 -9.42 2.79 8.90
C TYR A 80 -8.91 1.89 7.77
N SER A 81 -9.22 2.21 6.50
CA SER A 81 -8.69 1.46 5.35
C SER A 81 -7.18 1.51 5.22
N SER A 82 -6.54 2.58 5.69
CA SER A 82 -5.10 2.77 5.65
C SER A 82 -4.58 3.15 7.02
N LEU A 83 -3.76 2.28 7.61
CA LEU A 83 -3.16 2.51 8.92
C LEU A 83 -1.69 2.83 8.80
N ILE A 84 -1.25 3.85 9.52
CA ILE A 84 0.17 4.18 9.71
C ILE A 84 0.48 3.94 11.18
N ILE A 85 1.42 3.03 11.41
CA ILE A 85 1.83 2.56 12.72
C ILE A 85 3.24 3.08 12.98
N SER A 86 3.31 4.11 13.80
CA SER A 86 4.54 4.75 14.26
C SER A 86 4.37 5.21 15.70
N GLY A 87 5.41 5.06 16.50
CA GLY A 87 5.52 5.62 17.85
C GLY A 87 4.59 5.04 18.88
N GLY A 88 4.44 5.79 19.98
CA GLY A 88 3.52 5.43 21.06
C GLY A 88 2.06 5.33 20.61
N GLN A 89 1.65 6.13 19.62
CA GLN A 89 0.31 6.05 19.03
C GLN A 89 0.12 4.76 18.24
N GLY A 90 1.08 4.40 17.38
CA GLY A 90 1.08 3.13 16.64
C GLY A 90 0.97 1.93 17.58
N ARG A 91 1.73 1.93 18.69
CA ARG A 91 1.59 0.90 19.73
C ARG A 91 0.19 0.82 20.32
N ARG A 92 -0.46 1.95 20.61
CA ARG A 92 -1.86 1.96 21.13
C ARG A 92 -2.84 1.44 20.09
N ILE A 93 -2.65 1.77 18.81
CA ILE A 93 -3.48 1.24 17.72
C ILE A 93 -3.34 -0.28 17.65
N LEU A 94 -2.11 -0.81 17.62
CA LEU A 94 -1.87 -2.26 17.61
C LEU A 94 -2.51 -2.94 18.82
N ALA A 95 -2.32 -2.39 20.03
CA ALA A 95 -2.93 -2.92 21.25
C ALA A 95 -4.48 -2.89 21.20
N THR A 96 -5.06 -1.87 20.57
CA THR A 96 -6.51 -1.77 20.38
C THR A 96 -7.01 -2.83 19.40
N LEU A 97 -6.31 -3.03 18.28
CA LEU A 97 -6.64 -4.07 17.30
C LEU A 97 -6.51 -5.49 17.89
N LEU A 98 -5.56 -5.68 18.81
CA LEU A 98 -5.35 -6.94 19.53
C LEU A 98 -6.30 -7.18 20.71
N SER A 99 -7.12 -6.19 21.08
CA SER A 99 -7.94 -6.27 22.31
C SER A 99 -9.01 -7.37 22.32
N GLY A 100 -9.34 -7.96 21.16
CA GLY A 100 -10.36 -9.02 21.03
C GLY A 100 -11.79 -8.54 21.32
N THR A 101 -12.03 -7.23 21.24
CA THR A 101 -13.36 -6.64 21.39
C THR A 101 -14.13 -6.70 20.07
N ARG A 102 -15.47 -6.67 20.10
CA ARG A 102 -16.28 -6.57 18.86
C ARG A 102 -15.90 -5.36 18.00
N ALA A 103 -15.45 -4.28 18.63
CA ALA A 103 -14.96 -3.09 17.93
C ALA A 103 -13.62 -3.38 17.25
N SER A 104 -12.67 -4.06 17.91
CA SER A 104 -11.40 -4.43 17.29
C SER A 104 -11.60 -5.36 16.11
N ASP A 105 -12.46 -6.39 16.22
CA ASP A 105 -12.74 -7.33 15.12
C ASP A 105 -13.28 -6.58 13.89
N ARG A 106 -14.21 -5.64 14.14
CA ARG A 106 -14.73 -4.76 13.09
C ARG A 106 -13.60 -3.96 12.45
N TYR A 107 -12.76 -3.28 13.23
CA TYR A 107 -11.69 -2.45 12.68
C TYR A 107 -10.62 -3.27 11.96
N CYS A 108 -10.25 -4.44 12.46
CA CYS A 108 -9.33 -5.37 11.79
C CYS A 108 -9.82 -5.74 10.39
N SER A 109 -11.14 -5.92 10.20
CA SER A 109 -11.74 -6.18 8.89
C SER A 109 -11.75 -4.97 7.95
N LEU A 110 -11.57 -3.74 8.47
CA LEU A 110 -11.54 -2.53 7.64
C LEU A 110 -10.15 -2.23 7.07
N VAL A 111 -9.09 -2.74 7.70
CA VAL A 111 -7.71 -2.44 7.31
C VAL A 111 -7.37 -3.11 5.97
N TYR A 112 -7.07 -2.28 4.97
CA TYR A 112 -6.68 -2.72 3.63
C TYR A 112 -5.20 -2.45 3.36
N ARG A 113 -4.66 -1.35 3.91
CA ARG A 113 -3.25 -0.95 3.81
C ARG A 113 -2.67 -0.72 5.20
N LEU A 114 -1.45 -1.19 5.41
CA LEU A 114 -0.72 -1.02 6.66
C LEU A 114 0.70 -0.54 6.37
N TRP A 115 1.09 0.57 6.97
CA TRP A 115 2.46 1.06 6.99
C TRP A 115 3.00 0.98 8.41
N TYR A 116 4.00 0.14 8.62
CA TYR A 116 4.77 0.06 9.86
C TYR A 116 6.09 0.81 9.71
N ARG A 117 6.38 1.73 10.62
CA ARG A 117 7.68 2.43 10.74
C ARG A 117 8.26 2.19 12.13
N GLY A 118 9.30 1.37 12.22
CA GLY A 118 10.00 1.03 13.45
C GLY A 118 11.51 1.22 13.33
N TRP A 119 11.95 2.48 13.22
CA TRP A 119 13.37 2.84 13.28
C TRP A 119 13.77 3.16 14.73
N ALA A 120 14.88 2.57 15.19
CA ALA A 120 15.29 2.59 16.60
C ALA A 120 15.39 3.99 17.22
N ASP A 121 15.87 4.97 16.46
CA ASP A 121 16.16 6.31 16.98
C ASP A 121 14.90 7.16 17.20
N THR A 122 13.80 6.84 16.52
CA THR A 122 12.54 7.62 16.56
C THR A 122 11.39 6.87 17.21
N GLU A 123 11.46 5.52 17.24
CA GLU A 123 10.31 4.66 17.52
C GLU A 123 10.53 3.68 18.67
N MET A 124 11.28 4.08 19.71
CA MET A 124 11.63 3.24 20.89
C MET A 124 10.45 2.56 21.59
N HIS A 125 9.23 3.04 21.39
CA HIS A 125 8.03 2.49 22.02
C HIS A 125 7.25 1.53 21.13
N LEU A 126 7.63 1.36 19.87
CA LEU A 126 6.95 0.49 18.93
C LEU A 126 7.48 -0.94 19.07
N ASN A 127 6.58 -1.90 19.26
CA ASN A 127 6.97 -3.29 19.48
C ASN A 127 6.64 -4.11 18.24
N ALA A 128 7.67 -4.59 17.53
CA ALA A 128 7.53 -5.44 16.35
C ALA A 128 6.76 -6.75 16.65
N SER A 129 6.79 -7.21 17.90
CA SER A 129 5.98 -8.36 18.34
C SER A 129 4.48 -8.09 18.28
N LEU A 130 4.04 -6.88 18.67
CA LEU A 130 2.62 -6.52 18.58
C LEU A 130 2.17 -6.48 17.13
N LEU A 131 3.02 -6.01 16.21
CA LEU A 131 2.70 -6.04 14.79
C LEU A 131 2.50 -7.47 14.30
N ALA A 132 3.45 -8.36 14.59
CA ALA A 132 3.38 -9.75 14.18
C ALA A 132 2.11 -10.46 14.71
N GLU A 133 1.66 -10.15 15.93
CA GLU A 133 0.40 -10.68 16.46
C GLU A 133 -0.85 -10.06 15.83
N THR A 134 -0.78 -8.80 15.41
CA THR A 134 -1.93 -8.09 14.85
C THR A 134 -2.20 -8.51 13.41
N LEU A 135 -1.14 -8.78 12.64
CA LEU A 135 -1.22 -9.06 11.20
C LEU A 135 -2.18 -10.20 10.81
N PRO A 136 -2.23 -11.35 11.51
CA PRO A 136 -3.21 -12.41 11.23
C PRO A 136 -4.67 -11.98 11.36
N LEU A 137 -4.95 -10.96 12.19
CA LEU A 137 -6.31 -10.46 12.41
C LEU A 137 -6.81 -9.59 11.27
N LEU A 138 -5.90 -9.04 10.45
CA LEU A 138 -6.22 -8.11 9.36
C LEU A 138 -6.67 -8.86 8.11
N SER A 139 -7.89 -9.40 8.15
CA SER A 139 -8.45 -10.32 7.14
C SER A 139 -8.59 -9.74 5.72
N ASN A 140 -8.56 -8.41 5.57
CA ASN A 140 -8.66 -7.71 4.28
C ASN A 140 -7.36 -6.98 3.88
N LEU A 141 -6.25 -7.25 4.58
CA LEU A 141 -4.97 -6.60 4.30
C LEU A 141 -4.43 -7.00 2.91
N ALA A 142 -4.38 -6.04 1.99
CA ALA A 142 -3.87 -6.25 0.64
C ALA A 142 -2.51 -5.57 0.40
N ALA A 143 -2.20 -4.51 1.14
CA ALA A 143 -0.94 -3.79 1.01
C ALA A 143 -0.23 -3.64 2.35
N ILE A 144 1.06 -3.99 2.39
CA ILE A 144 1.90 -3.79 3.56
C ILE A 144 3.20 -3.07 3.19
N TRP A 145 3.56 -2.08 3.99
CA TRP A 145 4.88 -1.48 4.00
C TRP A 145 5.51 -1.73 5.36
N LEU A 146 6.55 -2.54 5.39
CA LEU A 146 7.37 -2.81 6.56
C LEU A 146 8.66 -2.00 6.46
N ASP A 147 8.85 -1.09 7.40
CA ASP A 147 10.06 -0.31 7.55
C ASP A 147 10.60 -0.54 8.96
N ALA A 148 11.52 -1.49 9.11
CA ALA A 148 12.00 -1.96 10.40
C ALA A 148 13.53 -1.96 10.46
N ASN A 149 14.08 -1.58 11.62
CA ASN A 149 15.49 -1.81 11.92
C ASN A 149 15.84 -3.31 11.72
N PRO A 150 17.00 -3.65 11.14
CA PRO A 150 17.45 -5.04 11.02
C PRO A 150 17.25 -5.95 12.23
N ILE A 151 17.56 -5.47 13.44
CA ILE A 151 17.39 -6.27 14.67
C ILE A 151 15.91 -6.63 14.88
N ASP A 152 15.02 -5.65 14.73
CA ASP A 152 13.59 -5.85 14.88
C ASP A 152 13.01 -6.69 13.75
N ALA A 153 13.52 -6.55 12.53
CA ALA A 153 13.11 -7.32 11.37
C ALA A 153 13.37 -8.82 11.58
N VAL A 154 14.55 -9.20 12.09
CA VAL A 154 14.88 -10.59 12.43
C VAL A 154 13.96 -11.13 13.53
N HIS A 155 13.75 -10.37 14.61
CA HIS A 155 12.84 -10.79 15.69
C HIS A 155 11.40 -10.94 15.21
N MET A 156 10.92 -10.00 14.41
CA MET A 156 9.59 -10.01 13.81
C MET A 156 9.41 -11.23 12.90
N MET A 157 10.38 -11.50 12.02
CA MET A 157 10.36 -12.66 11.13
C MET A 157 10.34 -13.97 11.90
N ASN A 158 11.16 -14.12 12.94
CA ASN A 158 11.17 -15.32 13.77
C ASN A 158 9.81 -15.54 14.46
N ARG A 159 9.14 -14.47 14.91
CA ARG A 159 7.79 -14.57 15.49
C ARG A 159 6.75 -14.92 14.43
N MET A 160 6.84 -14.34 13.24
CA MET A 160 5.96 -14.66 12.12
C MET A 160 6.15 -16.11 11.61
N LYS A 161 7.36 -16.64 11.67
CA LYS A 161 7.63 -18.08 11.38
C LYS A 161 6.96 -18.98 12.43
N LYS A 162 7.21 -18.72 13.72
CA LYS A 162 6.62 -19.49 14.83
C LYS A 162 5.08 -19.51 14.85
N THR A 163 4.46 -18.44 14.35
CA THR A 163 2.99 -18.32 14.26
C THR A 163 2.42 -18.89 12.95
N GLY A 164 3.28 -19.39 12.05
CA GLY A 164 2.88 -19.93 10.75
C GLY A 164 2.43 -18.86 9.75
N MET A 165 2.83 -17.59 9.91
CA MET A 165 2.53 -16.54 8.94
C MET A 165 3.48 -16.54 7.75
N VAL A 166 4.73 -16.94 7.97
CA VAL A 166 5.69 -17.20 6.91
C VAL A 166 5.38 -18.59 6.37
N ARG A 167 5.07 -18.66 5.07
CA ARG A 167 4.83 -19.94 4.39
C ARG A 167 6.17 -20.49 3.95
N GLU A 168 6.39 -21.78 4.15
CA GLU A 168 7.55 -22.51 3.63
C GLU A 168 7.20 -23.30 2.35
N CYS A 169 5.91 -23.40 2.03
CA CYS A 169 5.41 -24.15 0.90
C CYS A 169 4.27 -23.40 0.20
N ILE A 170 4.04 -23.75 -1.08
CA ILE A 170 3.06 -23.10 -1.94
C ILE A 170 1.63 -23.34 -1.45
N HIS A 171 1.32 -24.59 -1.08
CA HIS A 171 -0.05 -25.01 -0.77
C HIS A 171 -0.23 -25.28 0.73
N PRO A 172 -1.20 -24.66 1.42
CA PRO A 172 -1.45 -24.90 2.84
C PRO A 172 -1.72 -26.37 3.18
N ALA A 173 -2.21 -27.19 2.24
CA ALA A 173 -2.40 -28.63 2.47
C ALA A 173 -1.11 -29.41 2.75
N PHE A 174 0.06 -28.92 2.35
CA PHE A 174 1.32 -29.56 2.75
C PHE A 174 1.52 -29.50 4.27
N ALA A 175 0.89 -28.53 4.94
CA ALA A 175 0.81 -28.50 6.41
C ALA A 175 0.17 -29.74 7.03
N MET A 176 -0.69 -30.45 6.28
CA MET A 176 -1.36 -31.65 6.78
C MET A 176 -0.41 -32.87 6.81
N ALA A 177 0.65 -32.86 6.00
CA ALA A 177 1.62 -33.96 5.92
C ALA A 177 2.68 -33.88 7.03
N ASP A 178 3.07 -32.67 7.44
CA ASP A 178 4.15 -32.40 8.41
C ASP A 178 3.68 -32.27 9.86
N MET A 179 2.40 -32.55 10.16
CA MET A 179 1.82 -32.45 11.51
C MET A 179 2.42 -33.41 12.57
N ARG A 180 3.48 -34.17 12.23
CA ARG A 180 3.98 -35.21 13.13
C ARG A 180 5.03 -34.77 14.13
N ASP A 181 5.87 -33.75 13.89
CA ASP A 181 6.86 -33.30 14.91
C ASP A 181 7.54 -31.94 14.63
N SER A 182 7.20 -31.20 13.56
CA SER A 182 7.84 -29.93 13.18
C SER A 182 6.88 -28.74 13.27
N GLU A 183 7.45 -27.53 13.38
CA GLU A 183 6.80 -26.23 13.59
C GLU A 183 5.46 -26.08 12.84
N PRO A 184 4.46 -25.39 13.43
CA PRO A 184 3.10 -25.35 12.88
C PRO A 184 3.12 -24.81 11.45
N CYS A 185 2.95 -25.72 10.49
CA CYS A 185 2.79 -25.34 9.11
C CYS A 185 1.57 -24.42 8.99
N SER A 186 1.73 -23.36 8.20
CA SER A 186 0.94 -22.13 8.15
C SER A 186 -0.59 -22.31 8.03
N LEU A 187 -1.32 -22.55 9.12
CA LEU A 187 -2.78 -22.47 9.13
C LEU A 187 -3.25 -21.01 9.09
N TRP A 188 -2.47 -20.09 9.65
CA TRP A 188 -2.78 -18.67 9.78
C TRP A 188 -2.09 -17.86 8.69
N THR A 189 -2.68 -17.86 7.51
CA THR A 189 -2.11 -17.09 6.40
C THR A 189 -2.74 -15.71 6.36
N ILE A 190 -1.91 -14.64 6.37
CA ILE A 190 -2.35 -13.29 6.00
C ILE A 190 -3.10 -13.39 4.64
N PRO A 191 -4.43 -13.22 4.59
CA PRO A 191 -5.18 -13.43 3.36
C PRO A 191 -5.04 -12.21 2.45
N LYS A 192 -4.86 -12.43 1.15
CA LYS A 192 -4.96 -11.42 0.06
C LYS A 192 -3.87 -10.35 -0.04
N LEU A 193 -2.68 -10.59 0.52
CA LEU A 193 -1.56 -9.67 0.30
C LEU A 193 -1.19 -9.63 -1.20
N GLU A 194 -1.26 -8.45 -1.80
CA GLU A 194 -0.97 -8.19 -3.23
C GLU A 194 0.21 -7.25 -3.41
N TYR A 195 0.39 -6.30 -2.48
CA TYR A 195 1.42 -5.27 -2.54
C TYR A 195 2.29 -5.32 -1.30
N VAL A 196 3.60 -5.45 -1.50
CA VAL A 196 4.56 -5.51 -0.40
C VAL A 196 5.71 -4.56 -0.66
N ARG A 197 6.02 -3.75 0.34
CA ARG A 197 7.24 -2.94 0.39
C ARG A 197 8.04 -3.27 1.63
N LEU A 198 9.31 -3.61 1.44
CA LEU A 198 10.23 -4.03 2.48
C LEU A 198 11.40 -3.06 2.54
N THR A 199 11.54 -2.36 3.65
CA THR A 199 12.70 -1.54 3.99
C THR A 199 13.32 -2.09 5.28
N GLY A 200 14.64 -2.17 5.34
CA GLY A 200 15.36 -2.75 6.46
C GLY A 200 16.23 -3.92 6.04
N ASP A 201 15.93 -5.10 6.57
CA ASP A 201 16.76 -6.31 6.42
C ASP A 201 16.22 -7.29 5.38
N PRO A 202 17.11 -7.98 4.62
CA PRO A 202 16.74 -8.98 3.61
C PRO A 202 15.91 -10.14 4.14
N VAL A 203 15.98 -10.46 5.44
CA VAL A 203 15.18 -11.53 6.06
C VAL A 203 13.68 -11.35 5.85
N LEU A 204 13.22 -10.09 5.69
CA LEU A 204 11.82 -9.78 5.42
C LEU A 204 11.32 -10.33 4.09
N ALA A 205 12.21 -10.58 3.12
CA ALA A 205 11.84 -11.13 1.81
C ALA A 205 11.19 -12.51 1.93
N GLY A 206 11.50 -13.26 3.00
CA GLY A 206 10.87 -14.55 3.28
C GLY A 206 9.35 -14.48 3.45
N LEU A 207 8.76 -13.30 3.71
CA LEU A 207 7.31 -13.13 3.72
C LEU A 207 6.64 -13.31 2.36
N THR A 208 7.41 -13.22 1.27
CA THR A 208 6.88 -12.97 -0.08
C THR A 208 6.84 -14.21 -0.97
N TRP A 209 7.81 -15.13 -0.85
CA TRP A 209 8.06 -16.22 -1.80
C TRP A 209 6.82 -17.08 -2.12
N HIS A 210 6.12 -17.59 -1.11
CA HIS A 210 4.96 -18.46 -1.34
C HIS A 210 3.63 -17.71 -1.33
N ARG A 211 3.64 -16.47 -1.82
CA ARG A 211 2.45 -15.61 -1.95
C ARG A 211 2.29 -15.12 -3.37
N ARG A 212 1.04 -15.01 -3.80
CA ARG A 212 0.68 -14.45 -5.10
C ARG A 212 0.68 -12.91 -5.01
N LEU A 213 1.85 -12.30 -5.03
CA LEU A 213 2.00 -10.85 -5.03
C LEU A 213 1.89 -10.29 -6.45
N VAL A 214 1.28 -9.12 -6.58
CA VAL A 214 1.25 -8.33 -7.83
C VAL A 214 2.43 -7.37 -7.88
N SER A 215 2.79 -6.79 -6.74
CA SER A 215 3.86 -5.79 -6.62
C SER A 215 4.75 -6.03 -5.42
N LEU A 216 6.06 -5.97 -5.65
CA LEU A 216 7.10 -6.08 -4.62
C LEU A 216 8.14 -4.97 -4.77
N GLU A 217 8.39 -4.24 -3.70
CA GLU A 217 9.49 -3.28 -3.60
C GLU A 217 10.44 -3.69 -2.46
N ILE A 218 11.69 -3.97 -2.81
CA ILE A 218 12.79 -4.17 -1.86
C ILE A 218 13.61 -2.89 -1.84
N ALA A 219 13.40 -2.07 -0.80
CA ALA A 219 13.93 -0.71 -0.72
C ALA A 219 15.29 -0.62 -0.01
N HIS A 220 15.78 -1.73 0.56
CA HIS A 220 17.16 -1.86 1.04
C HIS A 220 18.10 -2.30 -0.09
N VAL A 221 19.39 -2.01 0.07
CA VAL A 221 20.41 -2.35 -0.93
C VAL A 221 20.79 -3.81 -0.77
N LEU A 222 20.53 -4.62 -1.79
CA LEU A 222 20.90 -6.03 -1.83
C LEU A 222 22.35 -6.21 -2.27
N ASP A 223 23.12 -7.00 -1.53
CA ASP A 223 24.41 -7.52 -1.98
C ASP A 223 24.26 -8.80 -2.85
N HIS A 224 25.40 -9.40 -3.22
CA HIS A 224 25.42 -10.57 -4.10
C HIS A 224 24.67 -11.75 -3.47
N ASP A 225 24.90 -12.02 -2.19
CA ASP A 225 24.37 -13.21 -1.51
C ASP A 225 22.90 -13.00 -1.19
N GLU A 226 22.51 -11.79 -0.80
CA GLU A 226 21.13 -11.41 -0.57
C GLU A 226 20.29 -11.49 -1.86
N LEU A 227 20.82 -11.00 -2.99
CA LEU A 227 20.14 -11.13 -4.28
C LEU A 227 20.02 -12.60 -4.71
N ALA A 228 21.10 -13.38 -4.58
CA ALA A 228 21.08 -14.80 -4.94
C ALA A 228 20.05 -15.57 -4.09
N ASN A 229 20.02 -15.34 -2.77
CA ASN A 229 19.04 -15.93 -1.87
C ASN A 229 17.61 -15.48 -2.21
N PHE A 230 17.41 -14.22 -2.56
CA PHE A 230 16.11 -13.71 -2.96
C PHE A 230 15.60 -14.37 -4.24
N LEU A 231 16.44 -14.47 -5.28
CA LEU A 231 16.07 -15.11 -6.55
C LEU A 231 15.83 -16.61 -6.38
N SER A 232 16.71 -17.30 -5.66
CA SER A 232 16.56 -18.73 -5.34
C SER A 232 15.26 -19.01 -4.58
N GLY A 233 14.93 -18.17 -3.58
CA GLY A 233 13.67 -18.30 -2.84
C GLY A 233 12.42 -17.97 -3.66
N ALA A 234 12.54 -17.14 -4.71
CA ALA A 234 11.42 -16.80 -5.59
C ALA A 234 11.23 -17.82 -6.74
N GLU A 235 12.29 -18.51 -7.14
CA GLU A 235 12.26 -19.48 -8.24
C GLU A 235 11.25 -20.61 -7.96
N ASN A 236 10.42 -20.94 -8.95
CA ASN A 236 9.40 -21.99 -8.83
C ASN A 236 8.38 -21.78 -7.69
N THR A 237 8.20 -20.54 -7.22
CA THR A 237 7.20 -20.18 -6.21
C THR A 237 6.06 -19.33 -6.80
N LEU A 238 5.00 -19.12 -6.01
CA LEU A 238 3.89 -18.25 -6.41
C LEU A 238 4.33 -16.81 -6.65
N LEU A 239 5.38 -16.35 -5.95
CA LEU A 239 5.94 -15.02 -6.18
C LEU A 239 6.55 -14.94 -7.58
N GLY A 240 7.48 -15.85 -7.90
CA GLY A 240 8.16 -15.90 -9.20
C GLY A 240 7.17 -15.89 -10.37
N ASP A 241 6.12 -16.69 -10.24
CA ASP A 241 5.15 -16.93 -11.31
C ASP A 241 4.12 -15.79 -11.47
N ALA A 242 3.78 -15.07 -10.39
CA ALA A 242 2.70 -14.09 -10.40
C ALA A 242 3.14 -12.62 -10.43
N LEU A 243 4.40 -12.31 -10.10
CA LEU A 243 4.83 -10.94 -9.89
C LEU A 243 4.79 -10.11 -11.18
N GLU A 244 4.03 -9.01 -11.19
CA GLU A 244 3.94 -8.11 -12.33
C GLU A 244 4.82 -6.86 -12.17
N THR A 245 5.06 -6.42 -10.93
CA THR A 245 5.85 -5.21 -10.63
C THR A 245 6.93 -5.52 -9.60
N LEU A 246 8.18 -5.22 -9.94
CA LEU A 246 9.34 -5.43 -9.08
C LEU A 246 10.21 -4.18 -9.04
N SER A 247 10.62 -3.78 -7.83
CA SER A 247 11.60 -2.73 -7.61
C SER A 247 12.71 -3.21 -6.69
N LEU A 248 13.95 -3.13 -7.15
CA LEU A 248 15.14 -3.58 -6.43
C LEU A 248 16.18 -2.45 -6.32
N LYS A 249 16.89 -2.40 -5.19
CA LYS A 249 18.14 -1.65 -5.07
C LYS A 249 19.29 -2.63 -4.91
N LEU A 250 20.32 -2.46 -5.72
CA LEU A 250 21.47 -3.36 -5.80
C LEU A 250 22.75 -2.66 -5.34
N SER A 251 23.63 -3.41 -4.69
CA SER A 251 24.98 -2.97 -4.36
C SER A 251 25.81 -2.76 -5.61
N LYS A 252 26.76 -1.81 -5.57
CA LYS A 252 27.71 -1.53 -6.67
C LYS A 252 28.58 -2.73 -7.05
N SER A 253 28.70 -3.73 -6.17
CA SER A 253 29.49 -4.94 -6.43
C SER A 253 28.79 -5.93 -7.37
N ILE A 254 27.48 -5.80 -7.57
CA ILE A 254 26.72 -6.72 -8.42
C ILE A 254 26.90 -6.36 -9.89
N SER A 255 27.31 -7.35 -10.70
CA SER A 255 27.33 -7.21 -12.16
C SER A 255 25.91 -7.28 -12.70
N VAL A 256 25.34 -6.13 -13.07
CA VAL A 256 23.97 -6.06 -13.59
C VAL A 256 23.84 -6.78 -14.93
N SER A 257 24.92 -6.88 -15.70
CA SER A 257 24.94 -7.68 -16.94
C SER A 257 24.62 -9.17 -16.73
N ILE A 258 24.85 -9.69 -15.52
CA ILE A 258 24.56 -11.06 -15.09
C ILE A 258 23.23 -11.10 -14.32
N ALA A 259 23.02 -10.18 -13.38
CA ALA A 259 21.81 -10.16 -12.56
C ALA A 259 20.54 -9.90 -13.39
N PHE A 260 20.61 -9.03 -14.39
CA PHE A 260 19.46 -8.63 -15.20
C PHE A 260 18.75 -9.82 -15.89
N PRO A 261 19.44 -10.69 -16.66
CA PRO A 261 18.78 -11.85 -17.25
C PRO A 261 18.25 -12.83 -16.20
N LEU A 262 18.98 -13.07 -15.10
CA LEU A 262 18.53 -13.96 -14.02
C LEU A 262 17.22 -13.48 -13.39
N ILE A 263 17.09 -12.17 -13.13
CA ILE A 263 15.84 -11.58 -12.63
C ILE A 263 14.70 -11.81 -13.62
N GLY A 264 14.96 -11.66 -14.93
CA GLY A 264 13.96 -11.90 -15.95
C GLY A 264 13.48 -13.35 -16.02
N ASP A 265 14.42 -14.29 -15.90
CA ASP A 265 14.13 -15.72 -15.90
C ASP A 265 13.35 -16.13 -14.63
N THR A 266 13.65 -15.53 -13.47
CA THR A 266 12.91 -15.76 -12.21
C THR A 266 11.49 -15.19 -12.24
N PHE A 267 11.25 -14.09 -12.97
CA PHE A 267 9.96 -13.38 -13.02
C PHE A 267 9.42 -13.26 -14.45
N PRO A 268 8.97 -14.37 -15.08
CA PRO A 268 8.57 -14.39 -16.49
C PRO A 268 7.32 -13.55 -16.81
N HIS A 269 6.57 -13.12 -15.79
CA HIS A 269 5.37 -12.29 -15.94
C HIS A 269 5.58 -10.82 -15.60
N LEU A 270 6.82 -10.41 -15.36
CA LEU A 270 7.17 -9.06 -14.99
C LEU A 270 6.84 -8.07 -16.11
N ARG A 271 6.02 -7.08 -15.77
CA ARG A 271 5.60 -5.98 -16.66
C ARG A 271 6.33 -4.69 -16.32
N ASN A 272 6.54 -4.44 -15.04
CA ASN A 272 7.17 -3.21 -14.57
C ASN A 272 8.40 -3.56 -13.74
N PHE A 273 9.56 -3.15 -14.23
CA PHE A 273 10.81 -3.38 -13.52
C PHE A 273 11.50 -2.06 -13.18
N SER A 274 11.98 -1.97 -11.96
CA SER A 274 12.73 -0.84 -11.43
C SER A 274 14.00 -1.34 -10.78
N ILE A 275 15.14 -0.79 -11.20
CA ILE A 275 16.45 -1.14 -10.66
C ILE A 275 17.22 0.13 -10.32
N GLU A 276 17.77 0.16 -9.12
CA GLU A 276 18.64 1.24 -8.64
C GLU A 276 19.98 0.65 -8.24
N GLN A 277 21.07 1.25 -8.70
CA GLN A 277 22.43 0.89 -8.30
C GLN A 277 23.32 2.13 -8.39
N THR A 278 24.19 2.32 -7.39
CA THR A 278 25.25 3.33 -7.48
C THR A 278 26.13 3.03 -8.69
N CYS A 279 26.21 3.97 -9.63
CA CYS A 279 26.92 3.80 -10.91
C CYS A 279 26.38 2.67 -11.81
N LEU A 280 25.06 2.52 -11.89
CA LEU A 280 24.40 1.54 -12.77
C LEU A 280 24.93 1.59 -14.22
N PRO A 281 25.46 0.47 -14.78
CA PRO A 281 25.93 0.41 -16.15
C PRO A 281 24.74 0.32 -17.13
N ILE A 282 24.05 1.43 -17.36
CA ILE A 282 22.85 1.52 -18.21
C ILE A 282 23.08 0.91 -19.59
N LYS A 283 24.25 1.14 -20.19
CA LYS A 283 24.62 0.58 -21.49
C LYS A 283 24.50 -0.94 -21.52
N ASP A 284 24.95 -1.64 -20.48
CA ASP A 284 24.96 -3.10 -20.44
C ASP A 284 23.53 -3.64 -20.40
N ILE A 285 22.64 -2.99 -19.65
CA ILE A 285 21.21 -3.32 -19.60
C ILE A 285 20.56 -3.13 -20.97
N LEU A 286 20.80 -1.97 -21.61
CA LEU A 286 20.26 -1.69 -22.93
C LEU A 286 20.79 -2.65 -24.00
N VAL A 287 22.08 -3.02 -23.94
CA VAL A 287 22.66 -4.01 -24.84
C VAL A 287 21.97 -5.37 -24.64
N LYS A 288 21.73 -5.79 -23.39
CA LYS A 288 21.01 -7.04 -23.10
C LYS A 288 19.56 -7.01 -23.63
N LEU A 289 18.84 -5.91 -23.45
CA LEU A 289 17.51 -5.73 -24.05
C LEU A 289 17.53 -5.66 -25.59
N ALA A 290 18.64 -5.22 -26.17
CA ALA A 290 18.82 -5.24 -27.62
C ALA A 290 19.22 -6.64 -28.15
N THR A 291 19.37 -7.66 -27.30
CA THR A 291 19.62 -9.03 -27.75
C THR A 291 18.31 -9.80 -27.98
N PRO A 292 18.25 -10.71 -28.98
CA PRO A 292 17.02 -11.41 -29.34
C PRO A 292 16.52 -12.41 -28.27
N VAL A 293 17.36 -12.78 -27.30
CA VAL A 293 16.95 -13.62 -26.18
C VAL A 293 16.36 -12.71 -25.10
N SER A 294 15.03 -12.59 -25.11
CA SER A 294 14.33 -11.74 -24.16
C SER A 294 14.16 -12.45 -22.81
N SER A 295 14.96 -12.07 -21.82
CA SER A 295 14.73 -12.45 -20.42
C SER A 295 13.46 -11.82 -19.84
N PHE A 296 12.85 -10.83 -20.52
CA PHE A 296 11.62 -10.18 -20.05
C PHE A 296 10.56 -10.13 -21.15
N PRO A 297 9.87 -11.24 -21.43
CA PRO A 297 8.93 -11.33 -22.56
C PRO A 297 7.70 -10.43 -22.41
N ARG A 298 7.37 -10.00 -21.19
CA ARG A 298 6.20 -9.17 -20.89
C ARG A 298 6.54 -7.76 -20.40
N LEU A 299 7.81 -7.36 -20.45
CA LEU A 299 8.22 -6.05 -19.96
C LEU A 299 7.50 -4.94 -20.72
N ARG A 300 6.90 -4.04 -19.95
CA ARG A 300 6.18 -2.86 -20.43
C ARG A 300 6.87 -1.57 -20.02
N THR A 301 7.38 -1.55 -18.80
CA THR A 301 8.09 -0.40 -18.26
C THR A 301 9.38 -0.84 -17.58
N LEU A 302 10.45 -0.11 -17.88
CA LEU A 302 11.74 -0.27 -17.25
C LEU A 302 12.19 1.07 -16.71
N ALA A 303 12.59 1.09 -15.44
CA ALA A 303 13.17 2.27 -14.84
C ALA A 303 14.52 1.96 -14.21
N MET A 304 15.49 2.81 -14.53
CA MET A 304 16.87 2.69 -14.12
C MET A 304 17.28 3.92 -13.33
N ASN A 305 17.80 3.73 -12.12
CA ASN A 305 18.22 4.79 -11.20
C ASN A 305 17.15 5.86 -10.99
N ARG A 306 15.97 5.43 -10.55
CA ARG A 306 14.91 6.37 -10.19
C ARG A 306 15.38 7.27 -9.05
N VAL A 307 15.18 8.56 -9.23
CA VAL A 307 15.35 9.56 -8.16
C VAL A 307 14.00 9.67 -7.45
N TYR A 308 13.78 8.85 -6.42
CA TYR A 308 12.53 8.86 -5.63
C TYR A 308 12.66 9.49 -4.24
N SER A 309 13.81 10.02 -3.87
CA SER A 309 13.99 10.62 -2.54
C SER A 309 13.57 12.10 -2.54
N TYR A 310 12.64 12.45 -1.63
CA TYR A 310 12.33 13.83 -1.20
C TYR A 310 13.57 14.54 -0.64
N GLU A 311 14.56 13.78 -0.22
CA GLU A 311 15.93 14.25 -0.13
C GLU A 311 16.53 14.09 -1.52
N ILE A 312 16.52 15.16 -2.32
CA ILE A 312 17.45 15.29 -3.43
C ILE A 312 18.82 14.98 -2.81
N PRO A 313 19.43 13.82 -3.10
CA PRO A 313 20.79 13.64 -2.64
C PRO A 313 21.52 14.76 -3.38
N ARG A 314 22.19 15.64 -2.65
CA ARG A 314 23.01 16.76 -3.19
C ARG A 314 24.22 16.21 -3.96
N TRP A 315 23.98 15.25 -4.83
CA TRP A 315 24.85 14.86 -5.92
C TRP A 315 24.50 15.84 -7.01
N GLY A 316 25.13 17.01 -6.90
CA GLY A 316 25.26 17.87 -8.06
C GLY A 316 25.71 17.02 -9.24
N SER A 317 25.05 17.23 -10.37
CA SER A 317 25.69 17.22 -11.69
C SER A 317 26.30 15.93 -12.25
N VAL A 318 25.91 14.72 -11.83
CA VAL A 318 26.36 13.52 -12.57
C VAL A 318 25.17 12.74 -13.12
N PHE A 319 24.68 13.20 -14.26
CA PHE A 319 24.15 12.27 -15.26
C PHE A 319 25.27 11.23 -15.51
N PRO A 320 25.05 9.91 -15.33
CA PRO A 320 26.06 8.90 -15.67
C PRO A 320 26.18 8.69 -17.20
N PHE A 321 25.85 9.72 -17.99
CA PHE A 321 25.93 9.75 -19.44
C PHE A 321 27.21 10.42 -19.94
N GLU A 322 28.14 10.80 -19.06
CA GLU A 322 29.47 11.26 -19.47
C GLU A 322 30.16 10.12 -20.24
N GLY A 323 30.08 10.19 -21.58
CA GLY A 323 30.74 9.26 -22.49
C GLY A 323 29.84 8.28 -23.25
N PHE A 324 28.51 8.30 -23.12
CA PHE A 324 27.63 7.48 -23.98
C PHE A 324 27.06 8.31 -25.14
N PRO A 325 27.51 8.10 -26.40
CA PRO A 325 27.05 8.90 -27.53
C PRO A 325 25.54 8.76 -27.73
N LEU A 326 24.85 9.89 -27.90
CA LEU A 326 23.39 9.91 -28.13
C LEU A 326 22.97 9.03 -29.32
N ALA A 327 23.77 9.02 -30.38
CA ALA A 327 23.54 8.19 -31.56
C ALA A 327 23.54 6.68 -31.24
N ASP A 328 24.40 6.24 -30.32
CA ASP A 328 24.44 4.83 -29.90
C ASP A 328 23.24 4.47 -29.01
N LEU A 329 22.78 5.42 -28.19
CA LEU A 329 21.54 5.28 -27.43
C LEU A 329 20.34 5.11 -28.36
N GLU A 330 20.19 6.00 -29.34
CA GLU A 330 19.07 5.95 -30.31
C GLU A 330 19.06 4.65 -31.11
N ARG A 331 20.24 4.15 -31.51
CA ARG A 331 20.38 2.84 -32.16
C ARG A 331 19.93 1.70 -31.26
N LEU A 332 20.34 1.68 -29.99
CA LEU A 332 19.91 0.66 -29.03
C LEU A 332 18.41 0.73 -28.78
N LEU A 333 17.86 1.93 -28.56
CA LEU A 333 16.43 2.12 -28.33
C LEU A 333 15.59 1.68 -29.54
N SER A 334 16.04 1.97 -30.76
CA SER A 334 15.37 1.52 -31.98
C SER A 334 15.35 -0.01 -32.06
N ARG A 335 16.50 -0.65 -31.79
CA ARG A 335 16.59 -2.12 -31.78
C ARG A 335 15.75 -2.75 -30.67
N ILE A 336 15.66 -2.11 -29.50
CA ILE A 336 14.80 -2.55 -28.39
C ILE A 336 13.33 -2.44 -28.79
N ALA A 337 12.91 -1.35 -29.45
CA ALA A 337 11.54 -1.19 -29.92
C ALA A 337 11.13 -2.29 -30.92
N ASP A 338 12.05 -2.69 -31.80
CA ASP A 338 11.82 -3.78 -32.76
C ASP A 338 11.66 -5.15 -32.08
N LEU A 339 12.48 -5.42 -31.06
CA LEU A 339 12.51 -6.71 -30.35
C LEU A 339 11.44 -6.83 -29.27
N HIS A 340 11.12 -5.74 -28.57
CA HIS A 340 10.24 -5.70 -27.41
C HIS A 340 9.04 -4.78 -27.67
N ARG A 341 8.12 -5.22 -28.53
CA ARG A 341 6.90 -4.45 -28.85
C ARG A 341 6.03 -4.11 -27.63
N SER A 342 6.15 -4.85 -26.54
CA SER A 342 5.43 -4.58 -25.30
C SER A 342 6.04 -3.45 -24.47
N LEU A 343 7.34 -3.18 -24.63
CA LEU A 343 8.09 -2.18 -23.86
C LEU A 343 7.84 -0.80 -24.45
N TYR A 344 7.00 -0.01 -23.77
CA TYR A 344 6.62 1.32 -24.25
C TYR A 344 7.24 2.46 -23.44
N LEU A 345 7.87 2.17 -22.29
CA LEU A 345 8.44 3.18 -21.41
C LEU A 345 9.79 2.77 -20.83
N ILE A 346 10.80 3.61 -21.04
CA ILE A 346 12.14 3.46 -20.46
C ILE A 346 12.53 4.75 -19.72
N GLY A 347 12.73 4.64 -18.41
CA GLY A 347 13.27 5.72 -17.57
C GLY A 347 14.76 5.56 -17.32
N LEU A 348 15.54 6.58 -17.65
CA LEU A 348 16.99 6.66 -17.41
C LEU A 348 17.28 7.85 -16.49
N GLY A 349 17.29 7.63 -15.18
CA GLY A 349 17.41 8.72 -14.21
C GLY A 349 16.27 9.74 -14.38
N ALA A 350 16.64 10.98 -14.71
CA ALA A 350 15.68 12.06 -14.97
C ALA A 350 15.11 12.07 -16.40
N ALA A 351 15.66 11.28 -17.34
CA ALA A 351 15.16 11.21 -18.71
C ALA A 351 14.11 10.11 -18.87
N LEU A 352 13.05 10.39 -19.63
CA LEU A 352 12.02 9.42 -19.97
C LEU A 352 11.96 9.24 -21.48
N TYR A 353 11.89 8.00 -21.93
CA TYR A 353 11.71 7.63 -23.32
C TYR A 353 10.40 6.85 -23.45
N GLU A 354 9.48 7.38 -24.25
CA GLU A 354 8.16 6.78 -24.50
C GLU A 354 8.09 6.36 -25.96
N LEU A 355 7.54 5.17 -26.23
CA LEU A 355 7.34 4.69 -27.59
C LEU A 355 6.18 5.48 -28.23
N ASP A 356 6.44 6.09 -29.39
CA ASP A 356 5.41 6.82 -30.14
C ASP A 356 4.56 5.89 -31.03
N GLU A 357 3.58 6.47 -31.73
CA GLU A 357 2.72 5.76 -32.68
C GLU A 357 3.49 5.17 -33.88
N HIS A 358 4.72 5.63 -34.12
CA HIS A 358 5.60 5.16 -35.18
C HIS A 358 6.58 4.07 -34.71
N GLY A 359 6.46 3.60 -33.46
CA GLY A 359 7.33 2.58 -32.89
C GLY A 359 8.74 3.10 -32.58
N ARG A 360 8.91 4.41 -32.35
CA ARG A 360 10.20 5.03 -31.99
C ARG A 360 10.15 5.59 -30.59
N PHE A 361 11.23 5.39 -29.84
CA PHE A 361 11.35 6.00 -28.52
C PHE A 361 11.67 7.49 -28.65
N ILE A 362 10.74 8.32 -28.18
CA ILE A 362 10.92 9.78 -28.10
C ILE A 362 11.24 10.20 -26.67
N ARG A 363 12.23 11.08 -26.53
CA ARG A 363 12.58 11.66 -25.23
C ARG A 363 11.49 12.64 -24.79
N LYS A 364 10.89 12.40 -23.62
CA LYS A 364 10.01 13.35 -22.95
C LYS A 364 10.83 14.16 -21.95
N ASN A 365 10.82 15.49 -22.06
CA ASN A 365 11.47 16.37 -21.10
C ASN A 365 10.72 16.29 -19.76
N ALA A 366 11.39 15.80 -18.72
CA ALA A 366 10.82 15.63 -17.40
C ALA A 366 10.94 16.93 -16.59
N LEU A 367 9.86 17.71 -16.50
CA LEU A 367 9.70 18.80 -15.53
C LEU A 367 8.40 18.58 -14.76
N TYR A 368 8.46 17.72 -13.74
CA TYR A 368 7.43 17.47 -12.72
C TYR A 368 6.25 16.49 -12.96
N PRO A 369 5.71 16.12 -14.15
CA PRO A 369 4.46 15.34 -14.20
C PRO A 369 4.73 13.83 -14.20
N VAL A 370 6.00 13.42 -14.33
CA VAL A 370 6.40 12.02 -14.54
C VAL A 370 6.48 11.24 -13.22
N ALA A 371 6.79 11.89 -12.09
CA ALA A 371 6.74 11.22 -10.78
C ALA A 371 5.33 10.71 -10.47
N LYS A 372 4.31 11.54 -10.78
CA LYS A 372 2.89 11.22 -10.68
C LYS A 372 2.44 10.15 -11.69
N ARG A 373 3.06 10.14 -12.88
CA ARG A 373 2.79 9.12 -13.92
C ARG A 373 3.42 7.78 -13.56
N TRP A 374 4.66 7.74 -13.04
CA TRP A 374 5.29 6.50 -12.57
C TRP A 374 4.56 5.89 -11.38
N THR A 375 4.13 6.71 -10.41
CA THR A 375 3.30 6.23 -9.29
C THR A 375 1.98 5.63 -9.80
N SER A 376 1.30 6.29 -10.74
CA SER A 376 0.10 5.74 -11.37
C SER A 376 0.33 4.45 -12.19
N ILE A 377 1.46 4.36 -12.92
CA ILE A 377 1.78 3.24 -13.83
C ILE A 377 2.25 1.99 -13.06
N LEU A 378 2.91 2.18 -11.92
CA LEU A 378 3.37 1.08 -11.07
C LEU A 378 2.30 0.58 -10.10
N GLY A 379 1.07 1.12 -10.18
CA GLY A 379 0.00 0.82 -9.21
C GLY A 379 0.28 1.34 -7.80
N VAL A 380 1.43 1.97 -7.57
CA VAL A 380 1.74 2.66 -6.33
C VAL A 380 1.11 4.04 -6.43
N ASN A 381 -0.20 4.14 -6.23
CA ASN A 381 -0.86 5.42 -5.96
C ASN A 381 -0.26 5.98 -4.65
N LEU A 382 0.94 6.56 -4.74
CA LEU A 382 1.49 7.42 -3.71
C LEU A 382 0.70 8.72 -3.84
N GLU A 383 -0.47 8.77 -3.20
CA GLU A 383 -0.97 10.03 -2.64
C GLU A 383 -0.04 10.50 -1.49
N ILE A 384 1.29 10.48 -1.70
CA ILE A 384 2.28 11.06 -0.80
C ILE A 384 2.37 12.58 -1.02
N GLU A 385 1.77 13.12 -2.09
CA GLU A 385 1.71 14.57 -2.35
C GLU A 385 0.96 15.39 -1.27
N LYS A 386 0.41 14.75 -0.21
CA LYS A 386 -0.15 15.42 0.98
C LYS A 386 0.53 15.06 2.30
N PHE A 387 1.65 14.34 2.30
CA PHE A 387 2.28 13.78 3.52
C PHE A 387 3.41 14.62 4.13
N VAL A 388 3.25 15.95 4.11
CA VAL A 388 4.03 16.85 4.97
C VAL A 388 3.05 17.60 5.87
N GLY A 389 3.07 17.25 7.16
CA GLY A 389 2.40 18.00 8.21
C GLY A 389 1.11 17.36 8.70
N LEU A 390 1.21 16.60 9.79
CA LEU A 390 0.54 16.90 11.06
C LEU A 390 0.62 15.67 11.97
N SER A 391 1.53 15.73 12.93
CA SER A 391 1.35 15.07 14.22
C SER A 391 -0.01 15.49 14.77
N LEU A 392 -0.89 14.54 15.05
CA LEU A 392 -2.10 14.80 15.83
C LEU A 392 -1.67 15.22 17.24
N VAL A 393 -1.56 16.52 17.48
CA VAL A 393 -1.56 17.11 18.81
C VAL A 393 -2.98 16.96 19.34
N TYR A 394 -3.24 15.86 20.03
CA TYR A 394 -4.36 15.75 20.94
C TYR A 394 -3.85 16.16 22.31
N GLU A 395 -3.91 17.45 22.63
CA GLU A 395 -3.82 17.90 24.02
C GLU A 395 -5.11 17.45 24.73
N PRO A 396 -5.04 16.59 25.76
CA PRO A 396 -6.17 16.45 26.66
C PRO A 396 -6.33 17.78 27.40
N ARG A 397 -7.46 18.48 27.15
CA ARG A 397 -7.87 19.58 28.04
C ARG A 397 -7.95 19.01 29.45
N PRO A 398 -7.30 19.61 30.47
CA PRO A 398 -7.57 19.25 31.84
C PRO A 398 -9.05 19.57 32.11
N ILE A 399 -9.80 18.55 32.52
CA ILE A 399 -11.11 18.74 33.13
C ILE A 399 -10.85 19.58 34.38
N GLY A 400 -11.34 20.82 34.35
CA GLY A 400 -11.35 21.68 35.51
C GLY A 400 -12.05 20.97 36.65
N ARG A 401 -11.37 20.87 37.80
CA ARG A 401 -12.04 20.75 39.08
C ARG A 401 -12.48 22.15 39.45
N ASP A 402 -13.76 22.44 39.25
CA ASP A 402 -14.48 23.32 40.15
C ASP A 402 -15.08 22.42 41.23
N GLU A 403 -14.81 22.81 42.48
CA GLU A 403 -15.12 22.26 43.81
C GLU A 403 -13.92 21.70 44.60
#